data_AF-A0A2J8VV56-F1
#
_entry.id   AF-A0A2J8VV56-F1
#
_cell.length_a   1.000
_cell.length_b   1.000
_cell.length_c   1.000
_cell.angle_alpha   90.00
_cell.angle_beta   90.00
_cell.angle_gamma   90.00
#
_symmetry.space_group_name_H-M   'P 1'
#
loop_
_entity.id
_entity.type
_entity.pdbx_description
1 polymer ?
#
loop_
_entity_poly.entity_id
_entity_poly.type
_entity_poly.pdbx_seq_one_letter_code
_entity_poly.pdbx_strand_id
1 'polypeptide(L)'
;ILRQTLFRYQGHVGASLIVGGVDLTGPQLYSVHPHGSYSRLPFTALGSGQDAALAVLEDRFQPNMTLEAAQGLLVEAITAGILGDLGSGGNVDACVITKTGAKLLRTLNSPTEPVKRGCPSSLPGLATTTLCLEPQLS
;
A
#
# COMPACT_ATOMS: atom_id res chain seq x y z
N ILE A 1 15.25 0.32 19.07
CA ILE A 1 14.66 -0.94 19.58
C ILE A 1 14.31 -1.90 18.43
N LEU A 2 13.49 -1.48 17.44
CA LEU A 2 13.07 -2.34 16.31
C LEU A 2 14.22 -3.09 15.62
N ARG A 3 15.24 -2.37 15.14
CA ARG A 3 16.41 -2.98 14.48
C ARG A 3 17.12 -4.01 15.34
N GLN A 4 17.25 -3.74 16.65
CA GLN A 4 17.98 -4.60 17.57
C GLN A 4 17.20 -5.90 17.79
N THR A 5 15.87 -5.80 17.88
CA THR A 5 14.99 -6.96 17.97
C THR A 5 15.12 -7.82 16.71
N LEU A 6 14.98 -7.24 15.53
CA LEU A 6 15.08 -7.98 14.26
C LEU A 6 16.46 -8.63 14.05
N PHE A 7 17.52 -7.89 14.37
CA PHE A 7 18.89 -8.40 14.31
C PHE A 7 19.12 -9.59 15.25
N ARG A 8 18.54 -9.56 16.47
CA ARG A 8 18.62 -10.70 17.41
C ARG A 8 18.01 -11.97 16.86
N TYR A 9 16.96 -11.85 16.05
CA TYR A 9 16.34 -12.99 15.39
C TYR A 9 17.03 -13.37 14.07
N GLN A 10 18.13 -12.71 13.68
CA GLN A 10 18.91 -13.00 12.47
C GLN A 10 18.07 -13.13 11.18
N GLY A 11 16.96 -12.38 11.08
CA GLY A 11 16.06 -12.43 9.92
C GLY A 11 15.04 -13.58 9.90
N HIS A 12 14.95 -14.40 10.95
CA HIS A 12 13.87 -15.40 11.08
C HIS A 12 12.49 -14.75 11.23
N VAL A 13 12.45 -13.50 11.71
CA VAL A 13 11.25 -12.67 11.69
C VAL A 13 11.25 -11.89 10.37
N GLY A 14 10.50 -12.37 9.39
CA GLY A 14 10.36 -11.79 8.05
C GLY A 14 9.55 -10.50 8.00
N ALA A 15 9.85 -9.53 8.86
CA ALA A 15 9.17 -8.24 8.91
C ALA A 15 9.99 -7.14 8.23
N SER A 16 9.45 -6.60 7.15
CA SER A 16 9.94 -5.39 6.50
C SER A 16 9.07 -4.22 6.95
N LEU A 17 9.67 -3.20 7.57
CA LEU A 17 8.94 -2.10 8.21
C LEU A 17 9.37 -0.76 7.61
N ILE A 18 8.40 0.10 7.34
CA ILE A 18 8.62 1.52 7.07
C ILE A 18 8.16 2.30 8.30
N VAL A 19 9.03 3.14 8.82
CA VAL A 19 8.76 3.97 10.00
C VAL A 19 8.94 5.43 9.61
N GLY A 20 7.83 6.15 9.58
CA GLY A 20 7.80 7.59 9.30
C GLY A 20 7.23 8.37 10.48
N GLY A 21 7.79 9.55 10.73
CA GLY A 21 7.35 10.41 11.82
C GLY A 21 7.90 11.83 11.70
N VAL A 22 7.45 12.70 12.59
CA VAL A 22 7.92 14.08 12.70
C VAL A 22 8.43 14.30 14.11
N ASP A 23 9.74 14.53 14.21
CA ASP A 23 10.42 14.80 15.47
C ASP A 23 10.79 16.29 15.58
N LEU A 24 11.43 16.69 16.68
CA LEU A 24 11.95 18.05 16.87
C LEU A 24 12.90 18.50 15.75
N THR A 25 13.64 17.55 15.17
CA THR A 25 14.55 17.80 14.05
C THR A 25 13.86 17.93 12.68
N GLY A 26 12.57 17.61 12.60
CA GLY A 26 11.80 17.58 11.34
C GLY A 26 11.30 16.19 10.94
N PRO A 27 10.71 16.08 9.73
CA PRO A 27 10.17 14.82 9.21
C PRO A 27 11.30 13.84 8.90
N GLN A 28 11.12 12.59 9.30
CA GLN A 28 12.08 11.51 9.07
C GLN A 28 11.35 10.24 8.60
N LEU A 29 11.97 9.54 7.66
CA LEU A 29 11.48 8.28 7.12
C LEU A 29 12.60 7.25 7.14
N TYR A 30 12.30 6.08 7.67
CA TYR A 30 13.22 4.96 7.83
C TYR A 30 12.64 3.70 7.22
N SER A 31 13.47 2.96 6.49
CA SER A 31 13.21 1.56 6.14
C SER A 31 13.99 0.66 7.09
N VAL A 32 13.37 -0.44 7.53
CA VAL A 32 13.99 -1.47 8.38
C VAL A 32 13.70 -2.82 7.76
N HIS A 33 14.76 -3.56 7.45
CA HIS A 33 14.67 -4.88 6.84
C HIS A 33 14.75 -6.01 7.89
N PRO A 34 14.32 -7.24 7.55
CA PRO A 34 14.26 -8.37 8.48
C PRO A 34 15.58 -8.70 9.18
N HIS A 35 16.71 -8.48 8.53
CA HIS A 35 18.04 -8.74 9.10
C HIS A 35 18.50 -7.63 10.07
N GLY A 36 17.70 -6.59 10.29
CA GLY A 36 18.03 -5.45 11.16
C GLY A 36 18.83 -4.33 10.49
N SER A 37 19.07 -4.42 9.18
CA SER A 37 19.57 -3.27 8.41
C SER A 37 18.50 -2.18 8.34
N TYR A 38 18.94 -0.93 8.37
CA TYR A 38 18.05 0.22 8.31
C TYR A 38 18.68 1.34 7.48
N SER A 39 17.84 2.11 6.80
CA SER A 39 18.26 3.23 5.96
C SER A 39 17.33 4.42 6.17
N ARG A 40 17.88 5.64 6.09
CA ARG A 40 17.10 6.89 6.14
C ARG A 40 17.05 7.48 4.74
N LEU A 41 15.86 7.54 4.15
CA LEU A 41 15.65 7.97 2.77
C LEU A 41 14.46 8.96 2.68
N PRO A 42 14.43 9.86 1.69
CA PRO A 42 13.29 10.76 1.51
C PRO A 42 12.01 10.03 1.08
N PHE A 43 12.14 8.91 0.37
CA PHE A 43 11.06 8.02 -0.03
C PHE A 43 11.56 6.58 -0.04
N THR A 44 10.65 5.62 0.13
CA THR A 44 10.94 4.19 0.05
C THR A 44 9.63 3.42 -0.12
N ALA A 45 9.68 2.28 -0.81
CA ALA A 45 8.60 1.32 -0.84
C ALA A 45 9.16 -0.06 -0.48
N LEU A 46 8.37 -0.88 0.21
CA LEU A 46 8.71 -2.24 0.61
C LEU A 46 7.53 -3.16 0.30
N GLY A 47 7.80 -4.42 -0.02
CA GLY A 47 6.78 -5.43 -0.34
C GLY A 47 6.95 -5.99 -1.75
N SER A 48 6.02 -6.84 -2.20
CA SER A 48 6.08 -7.45 -3.54
C SER A 48 5.85 -6.41 -4.66
N GLY A 49 4.97 -5.44 -4.46
CA GLY A 49 4.71 -4.34 -5.41
C GLY A 49 5.68 -3.15 -5.31
N GLN A 50 6.80 -3.29 -4.59
CA GLN A 50 7.72 -2.18 -4.34
C GLN A 50 8.40 -1.66 -5.61
N ASP A 51 8.65 -2.51 -6.60
CA ASP A 51 9.40 -2.14 -7.81
C ASP A 51 8.60 -1.14 -8.66
N ALA A 52 7.30 -1.39 -8.83
CA ALA A 52 6.40 -0.47 -9.53
C ALA A 52 6.19 0.84 -8.75
N ALA A 53 6.08 0.76 -7.42
CA ALA A 53 5.95 1.95 -6.58
C ALA A 53 7.21 2.82 -6.61
N LEU A 54 8.40 2.21 -6.54
CA LEU A 54 9.67 2.90 -6.62
C LEU A 54 9.86 3.57 -7.98
N ALA A 55 9.49 2.92 -9.09
CA ALA A 55 9.59 3.52 -10.42
C ALA A 55 8.82 4.86 -10.51
N VAL A 56 7.61 4.92 -9.94
CA VAL A 56 6.81 6.16 -9.91
C VAL A 56 7.41 7.21 -8.97
N LEU A 57 7.90 6.77 -7.80
CA LEU A 57 8.54 7.67 -6.84
C LEU A 57 9.83 8.26 -7.43
N GLU A 58 10.67 7.47 -8.08
CA GLU A 58 11.92 7.94 -8.69
C GLU A 58 11.68 8.91 -9.86
N ASP A 59 10.62 8.70 -10.65
CA ASP A 59 10.26 9.56 -11.78
C ASP A 59 9.76 10.94 -11.34
N ARG A 60 8.91 11.00 -10.31
CA ARG A 60 8.11 12.21 -10.00
C ARG A 60 8.44 12.87 -8.66
N PHE A 61 9.21 12.23 -7.79
CA PHE A 61 9.53 12.80 -6.48
C PHE A 61 10.32 14.10 -6.59
N GLN A 62 9.90 15.10 -5.83
CA GLN A 62 10.61 16.36 -5.69
C GLN A 62 10.85 16.68 -4.20
N PRO A 63 11.99 17.31 -3.85
CA PRO A 63 12.18 17.79 -2.49
C PRO A 63 11.18 18.91 -2.16
N ASN A 64 10.63 18.90 -0.94
CA ASN A 64 9.70 19.93 -0.43
C ASN A 64 8.39 20.07 -1.22
N MET A 65 7.79 18.95 -1.65
CA MET A 65 6.46 18.95 -2.27
C MET A 65 5.37 19.50 -1.35
N THR A 66 4.31 20.04 -1.95
CA THR A 66 3.09 20.37 -1.23
C THR A 66 2.38 19.09 -0.78
N LEU A 67 1.59 19.18 0.28
CA LEU A 67 0.87 18.03 0.85
C LEU A 67 -0.06 17.38 -0.19
N GLU A 68 -0.75 18.18 -1.01
CA GLU A 68 -1.64 17.69 -2.07
C GLU A 68 -0.87 16.96 -3.17
N ALA A 69 0.25 17.52 -3.63
CA ALA A 69 1.10 16.88 -4.63
C ALA A 69 1.71 15.57 -4.10
N ALA A 70 2.13 15.55 -2.83
CA ALA A 70 2.66 14.36 -2.18
C ALA A 70 1.58 13.27 -2.03
N GLN A 71 0.33 13.64 -1.71
CA GLN A 71 -0.79 12.69 -1.66
C GLN A 71 -1.11 12.11 -3.04
N GLY A 72 -1.15 12.95 -4.09
CA GLY A 72 -1.34 12.48 -5.45
C GLY A 72 -0.26 11.48 -5.88
N LEU A 73 1.01 11.83 -5.63
CA LEU A 73 2.14 10.95 -5.93
C LEU A 73 2.07 9.62 -5.16
N LEU A 74 1.69 9.65 -3.88
CA LEU A 74 1.51 8.44 -3.07
C LEU A 74 0.42 7.54 -3.67
N VAL A 75 -0.73 8.11 -4.05
CA VAL A 75 -1.82 7.36 -4.67
C VAL A 75 -1.37 6.73 -5.97
N GLU A 76 -0.67 7.46 -6.83
CA GLU A 76 -0.13 6.95 -8.08
C GLU A 76 0.85 5.79 -7.85
N ALA A 77 1.80 5.95 -6.92
CA ALA A 77 2.80 4.92 -6.62
C ALA A 77 2.18 3.62 -6.10
N ILE A 78 1.22 3.71 -5.16
CA ILE A 78 0.54 2.52 -4.64
C ILE A 78 -0.39 1.91 -5.70
N THR A 79 -1.06 2.74 -6.52
CA THR A 79 -1.89 2.24 -7.61
C THR A 79 -1.06 1.49 -8.65
N ALA A 80 0.15 1.97 -8.97
CA ALA A 80 1.08 1.25 -9.83
C ALA A 80 1.51 -0.10 -9.23
N GLY A 81 1.76 -0.15 -7.91
CA GLY A 81 2.01 -1.40 -7.18
C GLY A 81 0.82 -2.36 -7.24
N ILE A 82 -0.39 -1.89 -7.01
CA ILE A 82 -1.63 -2.69 -7.06
C ILE A 82 -1.86 -3.28 -8.45
N LEU A 83 -1.66 -2.49 -9.51
CA LEU A 83 -1.89 -2.95 -10.88
C LEU A 83 -0.72 -3.80 -11.43
N GLY A 84 0.49 -3.56 -10.93
CA GLY A 84 1.72 -4.21 -11.40
C GLY A 84 2.12 -5.48 -10.66
N ASP A 85 1.57 -5.73 -9.46
CA ASP A 85 1.90 -6.90 -8.64
C ASP A 85 0.64 -7.70 -8.27
N LEU A 86 0.65 -9.00 -8.59
CA LEU A 86 -0.44 -9.93 -8.27
C LEU A 86 -0.62 -10.16 -6.77
N GLY A 87 0.44 -9.92 -5.98
CA GLY A 87 0.40 -10.00 -4.52
C GLY A 87 -0.18 -8.74 -3.85
N SER A 88 -0.44 -7.69 -4.62
CA SER A 88 -0.92 -6.39 -4.15
C SER A 88 -2.33 -6.12 -4.68
N GLY A 89 -3.19 -5.50 -3.87
CA GLY A 89 -4.59 -5.29 -4.24
C GLY A 89 -5.39 -4.49 -3.23
N GLY A 90 -6.64 -4.19 -3.57
CA GLY A 90 -7.58 -3.49 -2.69
C GLY A 90 -7.50 -1.97 -2.81
N ASN A 91 -7.78 -1.28 -1.69
CA ASN A 91 -7.85 0.17 -1.63
C ASN A 91 -6.52 0.77 -1.15
N VAL A 92 -6.28 2.02 -1.53
CA VAL A 92 -5.13 2.79 -1.09
C VAL A 92 -5.48 3.51 0.21
N ASP A 93 -4.78 3.18 1.29
CA ASP A 93 -4.82 3.91 2.56
C ASP A 93 -3.62 4.86 2.66
N ALA A 94 -3.83 6.05 3.21
CA ALA A 94 -2.79 7.05 3.42
C ALA A 94 -2.76 7.53 4.87
N CYS A 95 -1.57 7.78 5.40
CA CYS A 95 -1.39 8.41 6.70
C CYS A 95 -0.58 9.68 6.55
N VAL A 96 -1.17 10.81 6.90
CA VAL A 96 -0.52 12.13 6.83
C VAL A 96 -0.06 12.50 8.23
N ILE A 97 1.25 12.65 8.41
CA ILE A 97 1.85 13.03 9.69
C ILE A 97 2.45 14.42 9.53
N THR A 98 1.95 15.37 10.31
CA THR A 98 2.47 16.74 10.38
C THR A 98 2.95 17.02 11.80
N LYS A 99 3.54 18.20 12.03
CA LYS A 99 3.91 18.66 13.38
C LYS A 99 2.70 18.80 14.31
N THR A 100 1.51 19.01 13.77
CA THR A 100 0.28 19.22 14.56
C THR A 100 -0.42 17.93 14.93
N GLY A 101 -0.22 16.86 14.16
CA GLY A 101 -0.79 15.55 14.45
C GLY A 101 -0.71 14.58 13.28
N ALA A 102 -1.32 13.41 13.47
CA ALA A 102 -1.43 12.38 12.46
C ALA A 102 -2.90 12.20 12.04
N LYS A 103 -3.14 12.12 10.74
CA LYS A 103 -4.46 11.85 10.16
C LYS A 103 -4.37 10.60 9.30
N LEU A 104 -5.07 9.55 9.73
CA LEU A 104 -5.25 8.33 8.95
C LEU A 104 -6.44 8.53 8.00
N LEU A 105 -6.17 8.46 6.69
CA LEU A 105 -7.13 8.53 5.61
C LEU A 105 -7.32 7.10 5.07
N ARG A 106 -8.43 6.47 5.44
CA ARG A 106 -8.80 5.15 4.92
C ARG A 106 -9.52 5.29 3.59
N THR A 107 -9.21 4.39 2.66
CA THR A 107 -9.80 4.35 1.32
C THR A 107 -9.68 5.70 0.63
N LEU A 108 -8.46 6.21 0.52
CA LEU A 108 -8.18 7.44 -0.22
C LEU A 108 -8.49 7.26 -1.72
N ASN A 109 -8.18 6.07 -2.24
CA ASN A 109 -8.51 5.68 -3.61
C ASN A 109 -8.91 4.19 -3.67
N SER A 110 -9.87 3.86 -4.54
CA SER A 110 -10.29 2.49 -4.84
C SER A 110 -10.08 2.23 -6.34
N PRO A 111 -8.93 1.67 -6.75
CA PRO A 111 -8.65 1.40 -8.16
C PRO A 111 -9.61 0.36 -8.76
N THR A 112 -10.11 -0.55 -7.92
CA THR A 112 -11.06 -1.60 -8.30
C THR A 112 -12.44 -1.30 -7.73
N GLU A 113 -13.40 -1.13 -8.63
CA GLU A 113 -14.81 -1.07 -8.24
C GLU A 113 -15.34 -2.48 -7.92
N PRO A 114 -16.02 -2.69 -6.78
CA PRO A 114 -16.56 -3.99 -6.43
C PRO A 114 -17.63 -4.40 -7.46
N VAL A 115 -17.42 -5.56 -8.08
CA VAL A 115 -18.40 -6.16 -8.99
C VAL A 115 -19.68 -6.44 -8.21
N LYS A 116 -20.78 -5.80 -8.62
CA LYS A 116 -22.11 -6.13 -8.11
C LYS A 116 -22.45 -7.53 -8.60
N ARG A 117 -22.54 -8.49 -7.67
CA ARG A 117 -23.03 -9.85 -8.00
C ARG A 117 -24.49 -9.73 -8.44
N GLY A 118 -24.75 -9.98 -9.73
CA GLY A 118 -26.08 -9.87 -10.35
C GLY A 118 -27.08 -10.93 -9.89
N CYS A 119 -26.64 -11.99 -9.19
CA CYS A 119 -27.50 -13.09 -8.79
C CYS A 119 -27.51 -13.28 -7.26
N PRO A 120 -28.67 -13.10 -6.59
CA PRO A 120 -28.87 -13.58 -5.22
C PRO A 120 -28.86 -15.11 -5.22
N SER A 121 -27.89 -15.72 -4.55
CA SER A 121 -27.86 -17.18 -4.32
C SER A 121 -28.79 -17.56 -3.17
N SER A 122 -30.09 -17.31 -3.33
CA SER A 122 -31.11 -17.97 -2.53
C SER A 122 -31.59 -19.20 -3.29
N LEU A 123 -31.05 -20.38 -2.97
CA LEU A 123 -31.58 -21.65 -3.46
C LEU A 123 -32.70 -22.12 -2.51
N PRO A 124 -33.97 -22.18 -2.94
CA PRO A 124 -34.98 -22.96 -2.23
C PRO A 124 -34.70 -24.46 -2.44
N GLY A 125 -35.04 -25.27 -1.44
CA GLY A 125 -34.79 -26.72 -1.44
C GLY A 125 -35.30 -27.42 -2.70
N LEU A 126 -34.43 -28.26 -3.28
CA LEU A 126 -34.60 -29.07 -4.49
C LEU A 126 -34.79 -28.29 -5.82
N ALA A 127 -33.71 -28.06 -6.56
CA ALA A 127 -33.60 -28.38 -8.01
C ALA A 127 -32.28 -27.88 -8.64
N THR A 128 -31.66 -28.78 -9.40
CA THR A 128 -30.85 -28.64 -10.63
C THR A 128 -29.94 -27.42 -10.86
N THR A 129 -28.66 -27.70 -11.09
CA THR A 129 -27.61 -26.79 -11.55
C THR A 129 -27.98 -26.07 -12.85
N THR A 130 -28.42 -24.81 -12.77
CA THR A 130 -28.41 -23.90 -13.92
C THR A 130 -27.16 -23.03 -13.80
N LEU A 131 -26.16 -23.32 -14.64
CA LEU A 131 -25.02 -22.43 -14.86
C LEU A 131 -25.53 -21.17 -15.55
N CYS A 132 -25.54 -20.04 -14.85
CA CYS A 132 -25.67 -18.73 -15.49
C CYS A 132 -24.35 -18.43 -16.24
N LEU A 133 -24.33 -18.73 -17.53
CA LEU A 133 -23.39 -18.11 -18.47
C LEU A 133 -23.94 -16.71 -18.79
N GLU A 134 -23.27 -15.66 -18.28
CA GLU A 134 -23.45 -14.33 -18.86
C GLU A 134 -22.70 -14.26 -20.20
N PRO A 135 -23.35 -13.89 -21.32
CA PRO A 135 -22.63 -13.56 -22.53
C PRO A 135 -22.10 -12.13 -22.38
N GLN A 136 -20.78 -11.98 -22.22
CA GLN A 136 -20.14 -10.68 -22.36
C GLN A 136 -20.08 -10.36 -23.87
N LEU A 137 -21.03 -9.55 -24.35
CA LEU A 137 -21.01 -8.93 -25.67
C LEU A 137 -20.80 -7.42 -25.50
N SER A 138 -19.58 -6.95 -25.79
CA SER A 138 -19.27 -5.68 -26.47
C SER A 138 -17.79 -5.62 -26.81
#